data_AF-A0A3N5LJ93-F1
#
_entry.id   AF-A0A3N5LJ93-F1
#
_cell.length_a   1.000
_cell.length_b   1.000
_cell.length_c   1.000
_cell.angle_alpha   90.00
_cell.angle_beta   90.00
_cell.angle_gamma   90.00
#
_symmetry.space_group_name_H-M   'P 1'
#
loop_
_entity.id
_entity.type
_entity.pdbx_description
1 polymer ?
#
loop_
_entity_poly.entity_id
_entity_poly.type
_entity_poly.pdbx_seq_one_letter_code
_entity_poly.pdbx_strand_id
1 'polypeptide(L)'
;MNWLQKACVRVRGLWRRATMKREIDEELEFHLEQCVADNIAAGMSPEEAVREARRRFGNLLRIREECHDMRGTSFGETWLQDIRFGLRMLRKNLGLTTVVALTLALGIGACTAIFSVVNAVLLRPLPYEHSERLVQLWEDPSGNGRDKNSVSAAQFADWREQTRTTEGISIIRRTSMNLTGVGRPERLNVHRVSASYLQILGIRPSLGRGFLPDEDRPGRKNVAVLTHRLWQRQFGAEPELVGREIRLAGESYTVIGILPSTPELPLECDAIVPFVFGTE
;
A
#
# COMPACT_ATOMS: atom_id res chain seq x y z
N MET A 1 21.24 -17.17 22.26
CA MET A 1 21.89 -17.57 20.99
C MET A 1 20.83 -17.56 19.87
N ASN A 2 20.85 -16.54 19.01
CA ASN A 2 19.73 -16.19 18.12
C ASN A 2 19.47 -17.22 17.00
N TRP A 3 18.21 -17.54 16.75
CA TRP A 3 17.76 -18.49 15.72
C TRP A 3 18.26 -18.15 14.31
N LEU A 4 18.43 -16.85 14.01
CA LEU A 4 19.00 -16.34 12.76
C LEU A 4 20.47 -16.71 12.58
N GLN A 5 21.28 -16.74 13.65
CA GLN A 5 22.67 -17.19 13.58
C GLN A 5 22.75 -18.70 13.35
N LYS A 6 21.87 -19.49 13.99
CA LYS A 6 21.76 -20.94 13.74
C LYS A 6 21.33 -21.25 12.30
N ALA A 7 20.40 -20.46 11.75
CA ALA A 7 19.99 -20.57 10.35
C ALA A 7 21.13 -20.22 9.38
N CYS A 8 21.84 -19.11 9.60
CA CYS A 8 22.97 -18.71 8.75
C CYS A 8 24.14 -19.69 8.77
N VAL A 9 24.47 -20.29 9.92
CA VAL A 9 25.51 -21.33 10.02
C VAL A 9 25.08 -22.60 9.28
N ARG A 10 23.81 -22.99 9.37
CA ARG A 10 23.25 -24.15 8.64
C ARG A 10 23.20 -23.93 7.13
N VAL A 11 22.86 -22.73 6.68
CA VAL A 11 22.88 -22.36 5.25
C VAL A 11 24.31 -22.33 4.70
N ARG A 12 25.30 -21.89 5.48
CA ARG A 12 26.72 -22.01 5.11
C ARG A 12 27.22 -23.46 5.06
N GLY A 13 26.74 -24.32 5.95
CA GLY A 13 27.06 -25.75 5.97
C GLY A 13 26.64 -26.49 4.69
N LEU A 14 25.53 -26.07 4.07
CA LEU A 14 25.06 -26.62 2.79
C LEU A 14 26.01 -26.34 1.61
N TRP A 15 26.83 -25.27 1.69
CA TRP A 15 27.70 -24.86 0.57
C TRP A 15 29.13 -25.42 0.66
N ARG A 16 29.57 -25.90 1.83
CA ARG A 16 30.90 -26.50 2.06
C ARG A 16 30.85 -28.01 2.32
N ARG A 17 30.08 -28.72 1.50
CA ARG A 17 29.85 -30.17 1.58
C ARG A 17 31.12 -31.01 1.57
N ALA A 18 32.08 -30.67 0.71
CA ALA A 18 33.33 -31.42 0.56
C ALA A 18 34.29 -31.19 1.73
N THR A 19 34.35 -29.96 2.24
CA THR A 19 35.25 -29.59 3.35
C THR A 19 34.81 -30.25 4.66
N MET A 20 33.51 -30.28 4.92
CA MET A 20 32.96 -30.82 6.17
C MET A 20 33.01 -32.34 6.25
N LYS A 21 32.90 -33.04 5.11
CA LYS A 21 33.14 -34.49 5.06
C LYS A 21 34.61 -34.81 5.38
N ARG A 22 35.53 -33.98 4.88
CA ARG A 22 36.96 -34.12 5.12
C ARG A 22 37.34 -33.87 6.58
N GLU A 23 36.74 -32.88 7.23
CA GLU A 23 36.96 -32.60 8.66
C GLU A 23 36.54 -33.76 9.56
N ILE A 24 35.42 -34.44 9.27
CA ILE A 24 34.97 -35.61 10.03
C ILE A 24 35.92 -36.80 9.85
N ASP A 25 36.40 -37.01 8.62
CA ASP A 25 37.35 -38.07 8.32
C ASP A 25 38.71 -37.80 9.00
N GLU A 26 39.18 -36.55 8.99
CA GLU A 26 40.38 -36.10 9.71
C GLU A 26 40.23 -36.24 11.24
N GLU A 27 39.07 -35.90 11.81
CA GLU A 27 38.79 -36.01 13.25
C GLU A 27 38.73 -37.48 13.72
N LEU A 28 38.15 -38.37 12.91
CA LEU A 28 38.11 -39.82 13.17
C LEU A 28 39.50 -40.47 13.07
N GLU A 29 40.30 -40.10 12.06
CA GLU A 29 41.67 -40.59 11.90
C GLU A 29 42.56 -40.14 13.06
N PHE A 30 42.49 -38.87 13.45
CA PHE A 30 43.24 -38.33 14.58
C PHE A 30 42.95 -39.08 15.89
N HIS A 31 41.68 -39.36 16.17
CA HIS A 31 41.28 -40.11 17.36
C HIS A 31 41.73 -41.57 17.35
N LEU A 32 41.76 -42.21 16.17
CA LEU A 32 42.29 -43.56 16.01
C LEU A 32 43.80 -43.58 16.26
N GLU A 33 44.55 -42.63 15.68
CA GLU A 33 45.99 -42.48 15.87
C GLU A 33 46.35 -42.24 17.33
N GLN A 34 45.59 -41.39 18.02
CA GLN A 34 45.81 -41.11 19.44
C GLN A 34 45.59 -42.36 20.30
N CYS A 35 44.56 -43.16 20.04
CA CYS A 35 44.35 -44.43 20.76
C CYS A 35 45.45 -45.46 20.48
N VAL A 36 46.02 -45.49 19.27
CA VAL A 36 47.17 -46.33 18.97
C VAL A 36 48.40 -45.87 19.75
N ALA A 37 48.65 -44.56 19.81
CA ALA A 37 49.76 -43.99 20.57
C ALA A 37 49.65 -44.27 22.08
N ASP A 38 48.44 -44.14 22.65
CA ASP A 38 48.18 -44.43 24.06
C ASP A 38 48.40 -45.92 24.38
N ASN A 39 48.00 -46.83 23.49
CA ASN A 39 48.21 -48.26 23.64
C ASN A 39 49.70 -48.64 23.55
N ILE A 40 50.47 -47.97 22.68
CA ILE A 40 51.93 -48.15 22.59
C ILE A 40 52.60 -47.62 23.87
N ALA A 41 52.17 -46.46 24.38
CA ALA A 41 52.66 -45.89 25.63
C ALA A 41 52.34 -46.77 26.85
N ALA A 42 51.23 -47.52 26.80
CA ALA A 42 50.86 -48.53 27.79
C ALA A 42 51.66 -49.85 27.67
N GLY A 43 52.61 -49.94 26.74
CA GLY A 43 53.54 -51.06 26.60
C GLY A 43 53.13 -52.14 25.58
N MET A 44 52.14 -51.90 24.74
CA MET A 44 51.75 -52.84 23.68
C MET A 44 52.69 -52.77 22.48
N SER A 45 52.84 -53.90 21.78
CA SER A 45 53.50 -53.91 20.47
C SER A 45 52.68 -53.11 19.44
N PRO A 46 53.31 -52.48 18.42
CA PRO A 46 52.60 -51.66 17.44
C PRO A 46 51.45 -52.39 16.72
N GLU A 47 51.64 -53.68 16.42
CA GLU A 47 50.62 -54.48 15.73
C GLU A 47 49.43 -54.86 16.63
N GLU A 48 49.65 -54.95 17.94
CA GLU A 48 48.60 -55.22 18.93
C GLU A 48 47.84 -53.93 19.27
N ALA A 49 48.55 -52.80 19.40
CA ALA A 49 47.97 -51.49 19.66
C ALA A 49 46.95 -51.07 18.58
N VAL A 50 47.27 -51.32 17.30
CA VAL A 50 46.37 -51.04 16.17
C VAL A 50 45.14 -51.95 16.17
N ARG A 51 45.32 -53.24 16.47
CA ARG A 51 44.20 -54.19 16.56
C ARG A 51 43.24 -53.84 17.70
N GLU A 52 43.78 -53.50 18.86
CA GLU A 52 42.97 -53.15 20.03
C GLU A 52 42.27 -51.79 19.85
N ALA A 53 42.94 -50.79 19.25
CA ALA A 53 42.32 -49.51 18.91
C ALA A 53 41.12 -49.69 17.96
N ARG A 54 41.26 -50.51 16.90
CA ARG A 54 40.15 -50.82 15.98
C ARG A 54 39.01 -51.58 16.67
N ARG A 55 39.33 -52.50 17.58
CA ARG A 55 38.34 -53.26 18.35
C ARG A 55 37.56 -52.36 19.31
N ARG A 56 38.22 -51.39 19.94
CA ARG A 56 37.63 -50.43 20.89
C ARG A 56 36.79 -49.35 20.20
N PHE A 57 37.19 -48.89 19.02
CA PHE A 57 36.40 -47.96 18.19
C PHE A 57 35.18 -48.62 17.52
N GLY A 58 35.18 -49.95 17.33
CA GLY A 58 34.04 -50.67 16.78
C GLY A 58 33.79 -50.36 15.30
N ASN A 59 32.52 -50.35 14.88
CA ASN A 59 32.16 -50.10 13.48
C ASN A 59 32.25 -48.59 13.15
N LEU A 60 33.42 -48.16 12.68
CA LEU A 60 33.72 -46.79 12.24
C LEU A 60 32.69 -46.23 11.25
N LEU A 61 32.07 -47.07 10.42
CA LEU A 61 31.02 -46.67 9.47
C LEU A 61 29.75 -46.20 10.18
N ARG A 62 29.38 -46.83 11.30
CA ARG A 62 28.18 -46.48 12.06
C ARG A 62 28.34 -45.17 12.82
N ILE A 63 29.52 -44.94 13.40
CA ILE A 63 29.85 -43.67 14.08
C ILE A 63 29.85 -42.52 13.07
N ARG A 64 30.39 -42.76 11.86
CA ARG A 64 30.34 -41.80 10.75
C ARG A 64 28.90 -41.44 10.36
N GLU A 65 28.00 -42.42 10.27
CA GLU A 65 26.57 -42.17 9.99
C GLU A 65 25.85 -41.43 11.12
N GLU A 66 26.05 -41.82 12.38
CA GLU A 66 25.43 -41.17 13.55
C GLU A 66 25.88 -39.69 13.69
N CYS A 67 27.16 -39.40 13.44
CA CYS A 67 27.68 -38.02 13.42
C CYS A 67 27.14 -37.20 12.23
N HIS A 68 26.84 -37.85 11.10
CA HIS A 68 26.24 -37.20 9.94
C HIS A 68 24.78 -36.80 10.21
N ASP A 69 23.99 -37.66 10.85
CA ASP A 69 22.58 -37.38 11.18
C ASP A 69 22.41 -36.33 12.29
N MET A 70 23.31 -36.29 13.28
CA MET A 70 23.22 -35.32 14.39
C MET A 70 23.47 -33.86 13.99
N ARG A 71 24.24 -33.57 12.91
CA ARG A 71 24.65 -32.20 12.56
C ARG A 71 23.66 -31.44 11.65
N GLY A 72 22.50 -32.02 11.31
CA GLY A 72 21.35 -31.29 10.77
C GLY A 72 21.51 -30.71 9.36
N THR A 73 22.55 -31.14 8.61
CA THR A 73 22.72 -30.86 7.18
C THR A 73 21.67 -31.58 6.33
N SER A 74 21.07 -32.67 6.84
CA SER A 74 20.01 -33.42 6.16
C SER A 74 18.71 -32.63 6.00
N PHE A 75 18.42 -31.65 6.87
CA PHE A 75 17.15 -30.91 6.78
C PHE A 75 17.03 -30.19 5.43
N GLY A 76 18.03 -29.40 5.03
CA GLY A 76 17.99 -28.67 3.76
C GLY A 76 17.89 -29.58 2.53
N GLU A 77 18.61 -30.72 2.55
CA GLU A 77 18.58 -31.71 1.47
C GLU A 77 17.22 -32.41 1.39
N THR A 78 16.66 -32.83 2.53
CA THR A 78 15.32 -33.43 2.60
C THR A 78 14.24 -32.45 2.13
N TRP A 79 14.28 -31.18 2.56
CA TRP A 79 13.32 -30.16 2.12
C TRP A 79 13.38 -29.90 0.60
N LEU A 80 14.57 -29.78 0.03
CA LEU A 80 14.75 -29.61 -1.43
C LEU A 80 14.28 -30.84 -2.20
N GLN A 81 14.57 -32.02 -1.68
CA GLN A 81 14.16 -33.29 -2.27
C GLN A 81 12.64 -33.45 -2.24
N ASP A 82 12.00 -33.09 -1.13
CA ASP A 82 10.54 -33.09 -0.94
C ASP A 82 9.85 -32.07 -1.85
N ILE A 83 10.38 -30.84 -1.96
CA ILE A 83 9.85 -29.83 -2.89
C ILE A 83 9.95 -30.32 -4.34
N ARG A 84 11.11 -30.85 -4.74
CA ARG A 84 11.34 -31.36 -6.10
C ARG A 84 10.46 -32.56 -6.40
N PHE A 85 10.26 -33.45 -5.42
CA PHE A 85 9.35 -34.57 -5.50
C PHE A 85 7.89 -34.11 -5.63
N GLY A 86 7.47 -33.15 -4.79
CA GLY A 86 6.15 -32.53 -4.86
C GLY A 86 5.86 -31.88 -6.21
N LEU A 87 6.79 -31.07 -6.74
CA LEU A 87 6.71 -30.49 -8.09
C LEU A 87 6.59 -31.56 -9.19
N ARG A 88 7.32 -32.67 -9.05
CA ARG A 88 7.23 -33.79 -9.99
C ARG A 88 5.87 -34.47 -9.93
N MET A 89 5.31 -34.63 -8.73
CA MET A 89 3.97 -35.18 -8.51
C MET A 89 2.87 -34.27 -9.06
N LEU A 90 2.99 -32.96 -8.88
CA LEU A 90 2.07 -31.96 -9.45
C LEU A 90 2.10 -32.00 -10.99
N ARG A 91 3.29 -32.08 -11.59
CA ARG A 91 3.44 -32.24 -13.05
C ARG A 91 2.87 -33.57 -13.56
N LYS A 92 3.00 -34.65 -12.79
CA LYS A 92 2.46 -35.96 -13.18
C LYS A 92 0.92 -35.99 -13.15
N ASN A 93 0.29 -35.21 -12.26
CA ASN A 93 -1.16 -35.09 -12.11
C ASN A 93 -1.66 -33.70 -12.52
N LEU A 94 -1.32 -33.29 -13.76
CA LEU A 94 -1.59 -31.95 -14.30
C LEU A 94 -3.09 -31.56 -14.27
N GLY A 95 -4.01 -32.50 -14.54
CA GLY A 95 -5.45 -32.21 -14.54
C GLY A 95 -5.97 -31.78 -13.17
N LEU A 96 -5.79 -32.62 -12.14
CA LEU A 96 -6.19 -32.31 -10.77
C LEU A 96 -5.49 -31.05 -10.23
N THR A 97 -4.18 -30.94 -10.48
CA THR A 97 -3.39 -29.77 -10.07
C THR A 97 -3.95 -28.49 -10.66
N THR A 98 -4.35 -28.49 -11.93
CA THR A 98 -4.91 -27.32 -12.60
C THR A 98 -6.24 -26.91 -11.98
N VAL A 99 -7.14 -27.87 -11.74
CA VAL A 99 -8.44 -27.58 -11.11
C VAL A 99 -8.24 -26.99 -9.70
N VAL A 100 -7.39 -27.60 -8.89
CA VAL A 100 -7.10 -27.11 -7.52
C VAL A 100 -6.46 -25.72 -7.56
N ALA A 101 -5.48 -25.51 -8.45
CA ALA A 101 -4.81 -24.22 -8.61
C ALA A 101 -5.78 -23.12 -9.04
N LEU A 102 -6.69 -23.40 -9.99
CA LEU A 102 -7.71 -22.45 -10.43
C LEU A 102 -8.70 -22.12 -9.34
N THR A 103 -9.16 -23.11 -8.56
CA THR A 103 -10.08 -22.90 -7.43
C THR A 103 -9.43 -22.03 -6.35
N LEU A 104 -8.16 -22.30 -6.01
CA LEU A 104 -7.38 -21.47 -5.08
C LEU A 104 -7.18 -20.05 -5.63
N ALA A 105 -6.79 -19.91 -6.89
CA ALA A 105 -6.59 -18.62 -7.52
C ALA A 105 -7.88 -17.79 -7.54
N LEU A 106 -9.02 -18.42 -7.82
CA LEU A 106 -10.32 -17.76 -7.82
C LEU A 106 -10.72 -17.30 -6.41
N GLY A 107 -10.57 -18.17 -5.40
CA GLY A 107 -10.89 -17.82 -4.01
C GLY A 107 -10.01 -16.70 -3.45
N ILE A 108 -8.70 -16.79 -3.68
CA ILE A 108 -7.74 -15.75 -3.28
C ILE A 108 -8.05 -14.45 -4.04
N GLY A 109 -8.19 -14.53 -5.37
CA GLY A 109 -8.46 -13.38 -6.22
C GLY A 109 -9.76 -12.66 -5.87
N ALA A 110 -10.83 -13.39 -5.57
CA ALA A 110 -12.10 -12.81 -5.16
C ALA A 110 -11.98 -12.06 -3.82
N CYS A 111 -11.37 -12.69 -2.80
CA CYS A 111 -11.14 -12.05 -1.51
C CYS A 111 -10.25 -10.81 -1.63
N THR A 112 -9.16 -10.89 -2.41
CA THR A 112 -8.26 -9.75 -2.68
C THR A 112 -8.99 -8.63 -3.43
N ALA A 113 -9.84 -8.95 -4.42
CA ALA A 113 -10.58 -7.96 -5.18
C ALA A 113 -11.57 -7.18 -4.30
N ILE A 114 -12.37 -7.90 -3.50
CA ILE A 114 -13.32 -7.28 -2.55
C ILE A 114 -12.57 -6.40 -1.57
N PHE A 115 -11.50 -6.90 -0.96
CA PHE A 115 -10.70 -6.12 -0.02
C PHE A 115 -10.04 -4.90 -0.68
N SER A 116 -9.61 -5.01 -1.94
CA SER A 116 -9.04 -3.88 -2.67
C SER A 116 -10.07 -2.77 -2.91
N VAL A 117 -11.31 -3.13 -3.26
CA VAL A 117 -12.42 -2.17 -3.41
C VAL A 117 -12.76 -1.54 -2.07
N VAL A 118 -12.93 -2.35 -1.02
CA VAL A 118 -13.19 -1.86 0.34
C VAL A 118 -12.07 -0.93 0.81
N ASN A 119 -10.82 -1.29 0.58
CA ASN A 119 -9.70 -0.46 0.97
C ASN A 119 -9.66 0.86 0.18
N ALA A 120 -9.92 0.82 -1.12
CA ALA A 120 -9.95 2.01 -1.97
C ALA A 120 -11.11 2.95 -1.66
N VAL A 121 -12.27 2.43 -1.24
CA VAL A 121 -13.50 3.20 -1.05
C VAL A 121 -13.73 3.60 0.42
N LEU A 122 -13.45 2.70 1.37
CA LEU A 122 -13.82 2.85 2.78
C LEU A 122 -12.64 3.12 3.72
N LEU A 123 -11.45 2.56 3.44
CA LEU A 123 -10.33 2.58 4.41
C LEU A 123 -9.23 3.57 4.07
N ARG A 124 -9.06 3.94 2.79
CA ARG A 124 -8.05 4.93 2.42
C ARG A 124 -8.48 6.27 2.99
N PRO A 125 -7.68 6.89 3.89
CA PRO A 125 -8.03 8.18 4.45
C PRO A 125 -8.19 9.18 3.31
N LEU A 126 -9.18 10.06 3.45
CA LEU A 126 -9.41 11.12 2.47
C LEU A 126 -8.09 11.89 2.28
N PRO A 127 -7.65 12.13 1.04
CA PRO A 127 -6.32 12.66 0.76
C PRO A 127 -6.23 14.17 1.04
N TYR A 128 -6.83 14.65 2.12
CA TYR A 128 -6.78 16.03 2.57
C TYR A 128 -5.73 16.21 3.65
N GLU A 129 -5.16 17.41 3.71
CA GLU A 129 -4.33 17.82 4.82
C GLU A 129 -5.18 17.80 6.10
N HIS A 130 -4.72 17.09 7.14
CA HIS A 130 -5.47 16.91 8.39
C HIS A 130 -6.88 16.32 8.24
N SER A 131 -7.03 15.28 7.40
CA SER A 131 -8.31 14.59 7.17
C SER A 131 -9.06 14.17 8.46
N GLU A 132 -8.34 13.89 9.54
CA GLU A 132 -8.85 13.55 10.86
C GLU A 132 -9.57 14.70 11.58
N ARG A 133 -9.39 15.94 11.12
CA ARG A 133 -9.99 17.16 11.70
C ARG A 133 -11.19 17.67 10.90
N LEU A 134 -11.47 17.06 9.74
CA LEU A 134 -12.57 17.46 8.88
C LEU A 134 -13.86 16.76 9.30
N VAL A 135 -14.91 17.54 9.56
CA VAL A 135 -16.25 17.05 9.85
C VAL A 135 -17.25 17.63 8.87
N GLN A 136 -18.26 16.83 8.51
CA GLN A 136 -19.35 17.29 7.66
C GLN A 136 -20.59 17.57 8.52
N LEU A 137 -21.09 18.80 8.43
CA LEU A 137 -22.28 19.24 9.15
C LEU A 137 -23.51 19.16 8.23
N TRP A 138 -24.63 18.73 8.80
CA TRP A 138 -25.93 18.61 8.13
C TRP A 138 -27.01 19.17 9.05
N GLU A 139 -28.08 19.73 8.50
CA GLU A 139 -29.28 20.02 9.28
C GLU A 139 -30.06 18.72 9.52
N ASP A 140 -30.54 18.52 10.75
CA ASP A 140 -31.43 17.40 11.11
C ASP A 140 -32.73 17.96 11.73
N PRO A 141 -33.73 18.31 10.90
CA PRO A 141 -34.96 18.90 11.40
C PRO A 141 -35.83 17.94 12.22
N SER A 142 -35.66 16.63 12.02
CA SER A 142 -36.43 15.62 12.77
C SER A 142 -35.80 15.27 14.11
N GLY A 143 -34.53 15.64 14.32
CA GLY A 143 -33.79 15.40 15.56
C GLY A 143 -33.54 13.92 15.85
N ASN A 144 -33.77 13.05 14.87
CA ASN A 144 -33.67 11.59 15.02
C ASN A 144 -32.30 11.04 14.61
N GLY A 145 -31.38 11.91 14.15
CA GLY A 145 -30.03 11.58 13.70
C GLY A 145 -29.96 10.90 12.33
N ARG A 146 -31.08 10.75 11.63
CA ARG A 146 -31.16 10.04 10.34
C ARG A 146 -31.33 10.99 9.16
N ASP A 147 -31.97 12.13 9.36
CA ASP A 147 -32.17 13.10 8.29
C ASP A 147 -30.93 13.96 8.11
N LYS A 148 -30.48 14.06 6.86
CA LYS A 148 -29.34 14.89 6.46
C LYS A 148 -29.84 15.91 5.44
N ASN A 149 -30.36 17.02 5.95
CA ASN A 149 -30.82 18.11 5.11
C ASN A 149 -29.68 19.06 4.77
N SER A 150 -29.82 19.68 3.59
CA SER A 150 -28.91 20.72 3.14
C SER A 150 -29.08 21.96 4.01
N VAL A 151 -27.96 22.56 4.40
CA VAL A 151 -27.94 23.76 5.24
C VAL A 151 -28.35 24.97 4.42
N SER A 152 -29.28 25.78 4.95
CA SER A 152 -29.67 27.03 4.28
C SER A 152 -28.53 28.06 4.34
N ALA A 153 -28.51 29.01 3.40
CA ALA A 153 -27.49 30.06 3.37
C ALA A 153 -27.48 30.92 4.65
N ALA A 154 -28.65 31.20 5.22
CA ALA A 154 -28.80 31.93 6.47
C ALA A 154 -28.26 31.11 7.66
N GLN A 155 -28.64 29.85 7.76
CA GLN A 155 -28.15 28.97 8.83
C GLN A 155 -26.63 28.78 8.78
N PHE A 156 -26.05 28.70 7.59
CA PHE A 156 -24.60 28.68 7.42
C PHE A 156 -23.94 29.96 7.93
N ALA A 157 -24.52 31.13 7.65
CA ALA A 157 -23.99 32.39 8.16
C ALA A 157 -23.99 32.43 9.69
N ASP A 158 -25.10 31.99 10.31
CA ASP A 158 -25.22 31.87 11.76
C ASP A 158 -24.18 30.90 12.34
N TRP A 159 -24.03 29.71 11.73
CA TRP A 159 -23.04 28.72 12.17
C TRP A 159 -21.62 29.26 12.07
N ARG A 160 -21.29 29.96 11.00
CA ARG A 160 -19.95 30.55 10.80
C ARG A 160 -19.63 31.62 11.84
N GLU A 161 -20.61 32.38 12.30
CA GLU A 161 -20.42 33.43 13.31
C GLU A 161 -20.41 32.89 14.73
N GLN A 162 -21.27 31.91 15.03
CA GLN A 162 -21.52 31.41 16.39
C GLN A 162 -20.62 30.24 16.79
N THR A 163 -20.12 29.45 15.83
CA THR A 163 -19.27 28.30 16.14
C THR A 163 -17.89 28.76 16.61
N ARG A 164 -17.45 28.23 17.75
CA ARG A 164 -16.12 28.47 18.34
C ARG A 164 -15.25 27.22 18.43
N THR A 165 -15.83 26.06 18.12
CA THR A 165 -15.19 24.74 18.26
C THR A 165 -14.44 24.30 16.99
N THR A 166 -14.62 25.01 15.87
CA THR A 166 -13.97 24.71 14.59
C THR A 166 -13.01 25.83 14.19
N GLU A 167 -11.93 25.48 13.50
CA GLU A 167 -10.96 26.46 12.97
C GLU A 167 -11.53 27.26 11.79
N GLY A 168 -12.45 26.65 11.03
CA GLY A 168 -13.18 27.29 9.95
C GLY A 168 -14.36 26.45 9.50
N ILE A 169 -15.33 27.10 8.86
CA ILE A 169 -16.50 26.44 8.27
C ILE A 169 -16.59 26.85 6.81
N SER A 170 -16.84 25.86 5.94
CA SER A 170 -17.10 26.07 4.52
C SER A 170 -18.45 25.48 4.15
N ILE A 171 -19.11 26.11 3.18
CA ILE A 171 -20.28 25.52 2.52
C ILE A 171 -19.85 24.87 1.21
N ILE A 172 -20.54 23.79 0.84
CA ILE A 172 -20.44 23.16 -0.47
C ILE A 172 -21.85 22.82 -0.95
N ARG A 173 -22.18 23.25 -2.17
CA ARG A 173 -23.40 22.87 -2.86
C ARG A 173 -23.05 22.33 -4.23
N ARG A 174 -23.49 21.09 -4.50
CA ARG A 174 -23.28 20.44 -5.79
C ARG A 174 -24.37 20.89 -6.75
N THR A 175 -23.97 21.31 -7.93
CA THR A 175 -24.86 21.67 -9.02
C THR A 175 -24.29 21.17 -10.34
N SER A 176 -25.03 21.33 -11.42
CA SER A 176 -24.53 21.06 -12.76
C SER A 176 -24.65 22.31 -13.61
N MET A 177 -23.61 22.64 -14.36
CA MET A 177 -23.58 23.79 -15.28
C MET A 177 -23.15 23.34 -16.66
N ASN A 178 -23.70 23.95 -17.71
CA ASN A 178 -23.30 23.65 -19.08
C ASN A 178 -22.11 24.52 -19.46
N LEU A 179 -20.98 23.89 -19.79
CA LEU A 179 -19.85 24.55 -20.44
C LEU A 179 -20.17 24.77 -21.91
N THR A 180 -20.02 26.01 -22.37
CA THR A 180 -20.30 26.44 -23.74
C THR A 180 -19.20 27.36 -24.24
N GLY A 181 -19.12 27.58 -25.56
CA GLY A 181 -18.12 28.45 -26.18
C GLY A 181 -16.74 27.82 -26.39
N VAL A 182 -16.52 26.59 -25.88
CA VAL A 182 -15.30 25.82 -26.09
C VAL A 182 -15.71 24.43 -26.60
N GLY A 183 -15.52 24.19 -27.89
CA GLY A 183 -15.87 22.91 -28.52
C GLY A 183 -17.36 22.55 -28.42
N ARG A 184 -17.65 21.29 -28.10
CA ARG A 184 -19.02 20.79 -27.94
C ARG A 184 -19.55 21.12 -26.54
N PRO A 185 -20.80 21.61 -26.40
CA PRO A 185 -21.40 21.82 -25.10
C PRO A 185 -21.35 20.56 -24.23
N GLU A 186 -20.87 20.70 -22.99
CA GLU A 186 -20.77 19.61 -22.02
C GLU A 186 -21.43 20.03 -20.70
N ARG A 187 -22.20 19.13 -20.09
CA ARG A 187 -22.74 19.32 -18.74
C ARG A 187 -21.67 18.92 -17.74
N LEU A 188 -21.20 19.89 -16.96
CA LEU A 188 -20.18 19.72 -15.93
C LEU A 188 -20.81 19.58 -14.55
N ASN A 189 -20.18 18.76 -13.70
CA ASN A 189 -20.47 18.75 -12.27
C ASN A 189 -19.68 19.87 -11.59
N VAL A 190 -20.40 20.83 -10.99
CA VAL A 190 -19.82 22.04 -10.40
C VAL A 190 -20.08 22.08 -8.90
N HIS A 191 -19.04 22.35 -8.13
CA HIS A 191 -19.17 22.64 -6.70
C HIS A 191 -19.21 24.16 -6.50
N ARG A 192 -20.34 24.67 -5.99
CA ARG A 192 -20.42 26.03 -5.45
C ARG A 192 -19.96 26.01 -4.01
N VAL A 193 -18.92 26.77 -3.68
CA VAL A 193 -18.28 26.72 -2.35
C VAL A 193 -18.00 28.11 -1.81
N SER A 194 -17.88 28.26 -0.49
CA SER A 194 -17.37 29.52 0.08
C SER A 194 -15.88 29.70 -0.24
N ALA A 195 -15.39 30.93 -0.19
CA ALA A 195 -14.01 31.26 -0.55
C ALA A 195 -12.97 30.49 0.30
N SER A 196 -13.32 30.15 1.55
CA SER A 196 -12.49 29.40 2.50
C SER A 196 -12.32 27.91 2.18
N TYR A 197 -13.09 27.35 1.23
CA TYR A 197 -13.15 25.90 1.00
C TYR A 197 -11.80 25.26 0.69
N LEU A 198 -11.08 25.80 -0.29
CA LEU A 198 -9.78 25.26 -0.69
C LEU A 198 -8.74 25.38 0.43
N GLN A 199 -8.79 26.46 1.20
CA GLN A 199 -7.92 26.69 2.35
C GLN A 199 -8.18 25.67 3.47
N ILE A 200 -9.46 25.42 3.80
CA ILE A 200 -9.85 24.43 4.82
C ILE A 200 -9.43 23.01 4.43
N LEU A 201 -9.44 22.68 3.14
CA LEU A 201 -8.97 21.38 2.65
C LEU A 201 -7.45 21.28 2.48
N GLY A 202 -6.70 22.37 2.70
CA GLY A 202 -5.26 22.42 2.43
C GLY A 202 -4.91 22.31 0.95
N ILE A 203 -5.86 22.54 0.04
CA ILE A 203 -5.66 22.37 -1.41
C ILE A 203 -5.16 23.69 -2.01
N ARG A 204 -3.97 23.62 -2.61
CA ARG A 204 -3.39 24.74 -3.36
C ARG A 204 -3.44 24.43 -4.85
N PRO A 205 -4.00 25.32 -5.70
CA PRO A 205 -3.95 25.15 -7.15
C PRO A 205 -2.51 24.99 -7.65
N SER A 206 -2.34 24.07 -8.60
CA SER A 206 -1.06 23.83 -9.28
C SER A 206 -0.66 24.97 -10.23
N LEU A 207 -1.66 25.67 -10.78
CA LEU A 207 -1.51 26.85 -11.61
C LEU A 207 -2.50 27.92 -11.14
N GLY A 208 -2.08 29.18 -11.20
CA GLY A 208 -2.90 30.33 -10.79
C GLY A 208 -3.05 30.44 -9.27
N ARG A 209 -4.25 30.77 -8.81
CA ARG A 209 -4.57 31.00 -7.39
C ARG A 209 -5.91 30.40 -6.99
N GLY A 210 -6.11 30.27 -5.68
CA GLY A 210 -7.43 29.97 -5.09
C GLY A 210 -8.31 31.21 -4.99
N PHE A 211 -9.47 31.05 -4.35
CA PHE A 211 -10.41 32.14 -4.09
C PHE A 211 -9.86 33.13 -3.05
N LEU A 212 -10.15 34.42 -3.25
CA LEU A 212 -9.94 35.46 -2.25
C LEU A 212 -11.14 35.53 -1.30
N PRO A 213 -10.96 35.96 -0.03
CA PRO A 213 -12.01 35.93 0.99
C PRO A 213 -13.31 36.68 0.67
N ASP A 214 -13.29 37.62 -0.29
CA ASP A 214 -14.46 38.40 -0.69
C ASP A 214 -15.09 37.93 -2.00
N GLU A 215 -14.55 36.90 -2.68
CA GLU A 215 -15.05 36.43 -3.99
C GLU A 215 -16.34 35.60 -3.89
N ASP A 216 -16.80 35.28 -2.68
CA ASP A 216 -18.11 34.67 -2.40
C ASP A 216 -19.19 35.70 -2.01
N ARG A 217 -18.91 37.00 -2.19
CA ARG A 217 -19.88 38.10 -1.96
C ARG A 217 -20.60 38.54 -3.24
N PRO A 218 -21.84 39.04 -3.14
CA PRO A 218 -22.56 39.64 -4.26
C PRO A 218 -21.79 40.78 -4.94
N GLY A 219 -21.97 40.93 -6.25
CA GLY A 219 -21.39 42.02 -7.04
C GLY A 219 -19.90 41.85 -7.39
N ARG A 220 -19.30 40.70 -7.06
CA ARG A 220 -17.95 40.34 -7.52
C ARG A 220 -17.99 39.71 -8.92
N LYS A 221 -16.82 39.66 -9.56
CA LYS A 221 -16.64 38.95 -10.82
C LYS A 221 -16.79 37.45 -10.60
N ASN A 222 -17.46 36.79 -11.54
CA ASN A 222 -17.56 35.34 -11.58
C ASN A 222 -16.19 34.73 -11.87
N VAL A 223 -15.70 33.91 -10.96
CA VAL A 223 -14.41 33.23 -11.06
C VAL A 223 -14.59 31.72 -10.94
N ALA A 224 -13.74 30.95 -11.62
CA ALA A 224 -13.76 29.50 -11.60
C ALA A 224 -12.37 28.92 -11.37
N VAL A 225 -12.32 27.83 -10.62
CA VAL A 225 -11.14 26.98 -10.47
C VAL A 225 -11.47 25.62 -11.09
N LEU A 226 -10.65 25.15 -12.03
CA LEU A 226 -10.92 23.90 -12.76
C LEU A 226 -10.17 22.72 -12.14
N THR A 227 -10.73 21.51 -12.26
CA THR A 227 -9.96 20.31 -11.94
C THR A 227 -8.91 20.02 -13.02
N HIS A 228 -7.82 19.37 -12.63
CA HIS A 228 -6.78 18.93 -13.56
C HIS A 228 -7.36 18.09 -14.71
N ARG A 229 -8.34 17.23 -14.41
CA ARG A 229 -9.02 16.36 -15.38
C ARG A 229 -9.78 17.15 -16.45
N LEU A 230 -10.56 18.15 -16.05
CA LEU A 230 -11.29 18.99 -17.00
C LEU A 230 -10.32 19.79 -17.87
N TRP A 231 -9.29 20.37 -17.25
CA TRP A 231 -8.25 21.13 -17.94
C TRP A 231 -7.54 20.31 -19.01
N GLN A 232 -7.13 19.07 -18.70
CA GLN A 232 -6.51 18.18 -19.68
C GLN A 232 -7.48 17.79 -20.81
N ARG A 233 -8.70 17.35 -20.46
CA ARG A 233 -9.63 16.75 -21.43
C ARG A 233 -10.27 17.77 -22.37
N GLN A 234 -10.65 18.95 -21.86
CA GLN A 234 -11.37 19.96 -22.65
C GLN A 234 -10.49 21.09 -23.16
N PHE A 235 -9.36 21.37 -22.49
CA PHE A 235 -8.51 22.51 -22.80
C PHE A 235 -7.08 22.10 -23.16
N GLY A 236 -6.84 20.82 -23.44
CA GLY A 236 -5.56 20.33 -23.94
C GLY A 236 -4.36 20.56 -23.01
N ALA A 237 -4.61 20.79 -21.71
CA ALA A 237 -3.59 21.21 -20.75
C ALA A 237 -2.88 22.53 -21.10
N GLU A 238 -3.58 23.48 -21.73
CA GLU A 238 -3.04 24.82 -22.03
C GLU A 238 -2.81 25.67 -20.76
N PRO A 239 -1.56 26.07 -20.43
CA PRO A 239 -1.29 26.88 -19.23
C PRO A 239 -1.89 28.29 -19.31
N GLU A 240 -2.06 28.82 -20.52
CA GLU A 240 -2.65 30.15 -20.79
C GLU A 240 -4.15 30.22 -20.49
N LEU A 241 -4.79 29.11 -20.08
CA LEU A 241 -6.19 29.12 -19.68
C LEU A 241 -6.42 29.98 -18.43
N VAL A 242 -5.44 30.06 -17.52
CA VAL A 242 -5.55 30.92 -16.33
C VAL A 242 -5.57 32.39 -16.76
N GLY A 243 -6.63 33.10 -16.37
CA GLY A 243 -6.92 34.47 -16.77
C GLY A 243 -7.91 34.59 -17.93
N ARG A 244 -8.21 33.49 -18.65
CA ARG A 244 -9.20 33.48 -19.74
C ARG A 244 -10.61 33.27 -19.19
N GLU A 245 -11.59 33.69 -19.99
CA GLU A 245 -13.01 33.51 -19.69
C GLU A 245 -13.57 32.24 -20.31
N ILE A 246 -14.39 31.52 -19.55
CA ILE A 246 -15.19 30.38 -19.99
C ILE A 246 -16.67 30.65 -19.73
N ARG A 247 -17.56 30.06 -20.52
CA ARG A 247 -19.01 30.24 -20.32
C ARG A 247 -19.62 29.04 -19.62
N LEU A 248 -20.09 29.24 -18.38
CA LEU A 248 -20.81 28.23 -17.59
C LEU A 248 -22.25 28.69 -17.39
N ALA A 249 -23.21 27.85 -17.79
CA ALA A 249 -24.64 28.15 -17.71
C ALA A 249 -25.04 29.50 -18.37
N GLY A 250 -24.32 29.92 -19.41
CA GLY A 250 -24.55 31.17 -20.14
C GLY A 250 -23.81 32.40 -19.60
N GLU A 251 -23.32 32.33 -18.36
CA GLU A 251 -22.54 33.39 -17.71
C GLU A 251 -21.04 33.23 -17.96
N SER A 252 -20.31 34.35 -17.98
CA SER A 252 -18.85 34.34 -18.12
C SER A 252 -18.18 34.14 -16.76
N TYR A 253 -17.21 33.24 -16.69
CA TYR A 253 -16.36 32.97 -15.53
C TYR A 253 -14.90 33.09 -15.92
N THR A 254 -14.13 33.89 -15.19
CA THR A 254 -12.67 33.92 -15.37
C THR A 254 -12.03 32.73 -14.68
N VAL A 255 -11.24 31.93 -15.40
CA VAL A 255 -10.48 30.83 -14.81
C VAL A 255 -9.32 31.42 -14.02
N ILE A 256 -9.32 31.26 -12.70
CA ILE A 256 -8.29 31.85 -11.82
C ILE A 256 -7.25 30.82 -11.34
N GLY A 257 -7.54 29.53 -11.49
CA GLY A 257 -6.60 28.48 -11.13
C GLY A 257 -7.01 27.08 -11.57
N ILE A 258 -6.04 26.16 -11.52
CA ILE A 258 -6.21 24.75 -11.87
C ILE A 258 -5.73 23.90 -10.70
N LEU A 259 -6.60 23.02 -10.19
CA LEU A 259 -6.26 22.12 -9.10
C LEU A 259 -5.19 21.12 -9.50
N PRO A 260 -4.37 20.66 -8.55
CA PRO A 260 -3.41 19.60 -8.81
C PRO A 260 -4.12 18.29 -9.21
N SER A 261 -3.40 17.38 -9.86
CA SER A 261 -3.89 16.03 -10.15
C SER A 261 -4.16 15.20 -8.89
N THR A 262 -3.51 15.58 -7.79
CA THR A 262 -3.66 14.96 -6.47
C THR A 262 -3.59 16.04 -5.38
N PRO A 263 -4.47 16.03 -4.37
CA PRO A 263 -5.51 15.04 -4.14
C PRO A 263 -6.68 15.12 -5.12
N GLU A 264 -7.21 13.96 -5.52
CA GLU A 264 -8.51 13.94 -6.19
C GLU A 264 -9.55 14.42 -5.17
N LEU A 265 -10.31 15.45 -5.55
CA LEU A 265 -11.46 15.83 -4.76
C LEU A 265 -12.41 14.62 -4.72
N PRO A 266 -12.79 14.12 -3.53
CA PRO A 266 -13.86 13.16 -3.42
C PRO A 266 -15.09 13.78 -4.07
N LEU A 267 -15.77 12.96 -4.87
CA LEU A 267 -16.94 13.30 -5.71
C LEU A 267 -16.55 13.89 -7.06
N GLU A 268 -17.23 13.41 -8.11
CA GLU A 268 -17.05 13.85 -9.49
C GLU A 268 -17.26 15.37 -9.61
N CYS A 269 -16.17 16.13 -9.57
CA CYS A 269 -16.15 17.58 -9.72
C CYS A 269 -15.31 17.94 -10.95
N ASP A 270 -15.83 18.81 -11.79
CA ASP A 270 -15.15 19.32 -12.99
C ASP A 270 -14.64 20.75 -12.76
N ALA A 271 -15.41 21.55 -12.02
CA ALA A 271 -15.06 22.92 -11.69
C ALA A 271 -15.63 23.34 -10.33
N ILE A 272 -14.97 24.33 -9.72
CA ILE A 272 -15.38 24.96 -8.48
C ILE A 272 -15.61 26.44 -8.74
N VAL A 273 -16.73 26.96 -8.23
CA VAL A 273 -17.08 28.39 -8.32
C VAL A 273 -17.51 28.90 -6.95
N PRO A 274 -17.39 30.21 -6.66
CA PRO A 274 -17.89 30.76 -5.41
C PRO A 274 -19.41 30.60 -5.25
N PHE A 275 -19.84 30.28 -4.04
CA PHE A 275 -21.22 30.33 -3.61
C PHE A 275 -21.56 31.77 -3.19
N VAL A 276 -22.26 32.50 -4.06
CA VAL A 276 -22.65 33.89 -3.80
C VAL A 276 -23.94 33.93 -3.00
N PHE A 277 -23.85 34.38 -1.75
CA PHE A 277 -25.00 34.48 -0.83
C PHE A 277 -26.04 35.50 -1.33
N GLY A 278 -27.32 35.11 -1.41
CA GLY A 278 -28.44 36.04 -1.71
C GLY A 278 -28.88 36.13 -3.18
N THR A 279 -28.46 35.19 -4.04
CA THR A 279 -28.87 35.11 -5.46
C THR A 279 -29.86 33.98 -5.77
N GLU A 280 -30.30 33.23 -4.76
CA GLU A 280 -31.30 32.16 -4.87
C GLU A 280 -32.33 32.24 -3.75
#